data_AF-A0A084A2X3-F1
#
_entry.id   AF-A0A084A2X3-F1
#
_cell.length_a   1.000
_cell.length_b   1.000
_cell.length_c   1.000
_cell.angle_alpha   90.00
_cell.angle_beta   90.00
_cell.angle_gamma   90.00
#
_symmetry.space_group_name_H-M   'P 1'
#
loop_
_entity.id
_entity.type
_entity.pdbx_description
1 polymer ?
#
loop_
_entity_poly.entity_id
_entity_poly.type
_entity_poly.pdbx_seq_one_letter_code
_entity_poly.pdbx_strand_id
1 'polypeptide(L)' 'MSDLIDRTPLTAQEVAFQCLALTHAALFSNQQAIRETLLFILLDRVDTLYEMLPEQCTTCSEPATK' A
#
# COMPACT_ATOMS: atom_id res chain seq x y z
N MET A 1 15.86 18.87 21.88
CA MET A 1 15.76 18.84 20.41
C MET A 1 16.07 17.40 20.02
N SER A 2 15.04 16.57 19.88
CA SER A 2 15.20 15.15 19.53
C SER A 2 14.80 14.97 18.07
N ASP A 3 15.66 15.46 17.18
CA ASP A 3 15.59 15.22 15.73
C ASP A 3 16.18 13.85 15.40
N LEU A 4 15.57 12.80 15.95
CA LEU A 4 15.87 11.42 15.60
C LEU A 4 14.55 10.69 15.34
N ILE A 5 13.78 11.20 14.37
CA ILE A 5 12.81 10.35 13.68
C ILE A 5 13.68 9.39 12.89
N ASP A 6 13.99 8.25 13.51
CA ASP A 6 14.53 7.07 12.87
C ASP A 6 13.66 6.79 11.65
N ARG A 7 14.11 7.28 10.49
CA ARG A 7 13.54 6.92 9.19
C ARG A 7 14.03 5.51 8.90
N THR A 8 13.62 4.54 9.71
CA THR A 8 13.65 3.15 9.28
C THR A 8 12.88 3.11 7.97
N PRO A 9 13.53 2.70 6.85
CA PRO A 9 12.84 2.63 5.57
C PRO A 9 11.65 1.69 5.78
N LEU A 10 10.44 2.25 5.60
CA LEU A 10 9.20 1.52 5.76
C LEU A 10 9.29 0.28 4.87
N THR A 11 9.16 -0.90 5.45
CA THR A 11 9.20 -2.17 4.71
C THR A 11 7.87 -2.42 4.03
N ALA A 12 7.86 -3.18 2.93
CA ALA A 12 6.61 -3.52 2.23
C ALA A 12 5.61 -4.21 3.17
N GLN A 13 6.10 -4.98 4.14
CA GLN A 13 5.27 -5.61 5.16
C GLN A 13 4.58 -4.58 6.07
N GLU A 14 5.28 -3.53 6.50
CA GLU A 14 4.69 -2.47 7.32
C GLU A 14 3.65 -1.66 6.56
N VAL A 15 3.89 -1.37 5.28
CA VAL A 15 2.91 -0.71 4.40
C VAL A 15 1.67 -1.58 4.22
N ALA A 16 1.83 -2.90 4.04
CA ALA A 16 0.72 -3.84 3.96
C ALA A 16 -0.10 -3.88 5.28
N PHE A 17 0.56 -3.86 6.44
CA PHE A 17 -0.12 -3.75 7.73
C PHE A 17 -0.90 -2.45 7.88
N GLN A 18 -0.36 -1.32 7.43
CA GLN A 18 -1.07 -0.04 7.42
C GLN A 18 -2.31 -0.08 6.53
N CYS A 19 -2.21 -0.70 5.35
CA CYS A 19 -3.35 -0.89 4.45
C CYS A 19 -4.46 -1.73 5.10
N LEU A 20 -4.08 -2.81 5.80
CA LEU A 20 -5.03 -3.66 6.53
C LEU A 20 -5.72 -2.88 7.66
N ALA A 21 -4.96 -2.11 8.44
CA ALA A 21 -5.51 -1.27 9.51
C ALA A 21 -6.48 -0.20 8.98
N LEU A 22 -6.15 0.46 7.87
CA LEU A 22 -7.00 1.44 7.20
C LEU A 22 -8.30 0.82 6.68
N THR A 23 -8.21 -0.38 6.08
CA THR A 23 -9.38 -1.13 5.60
C THR A 23 -10.31 -1.48 6.75
N HIS A 24 -9.74 -1.94 7.87
CA HIS A 24 -10.50 -2.22 9.08
C HIS A 24 -11.16 -0.95 9.63
N ALA A 25 -10.42 0.15 9.74
CA ALA A 25 -10.98 1.43 10.18
C ALA A 25 -12.13 1.92 9.25
N ALA A 26 -12.00 1.72 7.94
CA ALA A 26 -13.03 2.08 6.97
C ALA A 26 -14.29 1.22 7.10
N LEU A 27 -14.15 -0.08 7.40
CA LEU A 27 -15.25 -1.02 7.62
C LEU A 27 -16.08 -0.68 8.86
N PHE A 28 -15.42 -0.30 9.96
CA PHE A 28 -16.08 0.02 11.23
C PHE A 28 -16.48 1.50 11.35
N SER A 29 -16.19 2.33 10.35
CA SER A 29 -16.61 3.73 10.34
C SER A 29 -18.07 3.87 9.89
N ASN A 30 -18.89 4.42 10.78
CA ASN A 30 -20.30 4.74 10.49
C ASN A 30 -20.49 6.05 9.69
N GLN A 31 -19.43 6.87 9.55
CA GLN A 31 -19.51 8.11 8.79
C GLN A 31 -18.99 7.90 7.37
N GLN A 32 -19.85 8.13 6.38
CA GLN A 32 -19.51 7.95 4.97
C GLN A 32 -18.31 8.81 4.54
N ALA A 33 -18.25 10.08 4.97
CA ALA A 33 -17.13 10.96 4.66
C ALA A 33 -15.78 10.44 5.22
N ILE A 34 -15.80 9.88 6.43
CA ILE A 34 -14.60 9.26 7.03
C ILE A 34 -14.20 8.02 6.23
N ARG A 35 -15.18 7.18 5.86
CA ARG A 35 -14.92 5.98 5.06
C ARG A 35 -14.30 6.31 3.70
N GLU A 36 -14.84 7.29 2.99
CA GLU A 36 -14.30 7.75 1.70
C GLU A 36 -12.88 8.31 1.84
N THR A 37 -12.61 9.08 2.89
CA THR A 37 -11.27 9.59 3.19
C THR A 37 -10.28 8.47 3.50
N LEU A 38 -10.69 7.49 4.31
CA LEU A 38 -9.84 6.33 4.64
C LEU A 38 -9.56 5.46 3.42
N LEU A 39 -10.54 5.28 2.53
CA LEU A 39 -10.35 4.57 1.27
C LEU A 39 -9.42 5.31 0.32
N PHE A 40 -9.48 6.64 0.27
CA PHE A 40 -8.55 7.45 -0.51
C PHE A 40 -7.10 7.29 -0.02
N ILE A 41 -6.90 7.35 1.30
CA ILE A 41 -5.58 7.13 1.92
C ILE A 41 -5.12 5.68 1.69
N LEU A 42 -6.03 4.71 1.73
CA LEU A 42 -5.71 3.30 1.46
C LEU A 42 -5.18 3.11 0.04
N LEU A 43 -5.79 3.75 -0.96
CA LEU A 43 -5.35 3.67 -2.36
C LEU A 43 -3.90 4.14 -2.52
N ASP A 44 -3.56 5.31 -1.99
CA ASP A 44 -2.20 5.88 -2.02
C ASP A 44 -1.15 4.92 -1.39
N ARG A 45 -1.53 4.26 -0.29
CA ARG A 45 -0.66 3.29 0.39
C ARG A 45 -0.52 1.98 -0.36
N VAL A 46 -1.57 1.52 -1.05
CA VAL A 46 -1.51 0.32 -1.90
C VAL A 46 -0.67 0.58 -3.14
N ASP A 47 -0.75 1.76 -3.74
CA ASP A 47 0.13 2.15 -4.85
C ASP A 47 1.60 2.17 -4.39
N THR A 48 1.88 2.77 -3.23
CA THR A 48 3.22 2.73 -2.62
C THR A 48 3.68 1.29 -2.37
N LEU A 49 2.78 0.41 -1.90
CA LEU A 49 3.10 -1.01 -1.72
C LEU A 49 3.43 -1.68 -3.05
N TYR A 50 2.67 -1.37 -4.11
CA TYR A 50 2.87 -1.93 -5.44
C TYR A 50 4.23 -1.51 -6.03
N GLU A 51 4.62 -0.25 -5.88
CA GLU A 51 5.95 0.24 -6.28
C GLU A 51 7.09 -0.42 -5.52
N MET A 52 6.83 -0.86 -4.28
CA MET A 52 7.80 -1.56 -3.44
C MET A 52 7.89 -3.05 -3.74
N LEU A 53 6.88 -3.64 -4.38
CA LEU A 53 6.97 -5.02 -4.85
C LEU A 53 7.92 -5.05 -6.05
N PRO A 54 9.01 -5.84 -6.01
CA PRO A 54 9.84 -6.03 -7.20
C PRO A 54 8.96 -6.57 -8.31
N GLU A 55 9.02 -5.96 -9.49
CA GLU A 55 8.17 -6.29 -10.64
C GLU A 55 8.05 -7.80 -10.84
N GLN A 56 6.93 -8.37 -10.44
CA GLN A 56 6.63 -9.77 -10.73
C GLN A 56 5.90 -9.83 -12.07
N CYS A 57 6.51 -9.32 -13.14
CA CYS A 57 6.14 -9.70 -14.51
C CYS A 57 7.17 -9.27 -15.57
N THR A 58 7.93 -10.22 -16.13
CA THR A 58 8.16 -10.39 -17.59
C THR A 58 9.00 -11.65 -17.89
N THR A 59 8.56 -12.82 -17.41
CA THR A 59 8.89 -14.09 -18.08
C THR A 59 7.63 -14.95 -18.19
N CYS A 60 6.62 -14.44 -18.90
CA CYS A 60 5.54 -15.26 -19.44
C CYS A 60 5.06 -14.63 -20.76
N SER A 61 5.39 -15.33 -21.86
CA SER A 61 4.79 -15.27 -23.21
C SER A 61 5.18 -14.14 -24.18
N GLU A 62 6.26 -14.36 -24.94
CA GLU A 62 6.23 -14.15 -26.39
C GLU A 62 6.17 -15.52 -27.08
N PRO A 63 5.15 -15.82 -27.93
CA PRO A 63 5.14 -17.03 -28.72
C PRO A 63 6.13 -16.92 -29.88
N ALA A 64 6.86 -18.01 -30.10
CA ALA A 64 7.84 -18.19 -31.16
C ALA A 64 7.35 -17.69 -32.52
N THR A 65 8.13 -16.84 -33.18
CA THR A 65 8.12 -16.71 -34.64
C THR A 65 9.56 -16.60 -35.12
N LYS A 66 10.10 -17.70 -35.65
CA LYS A 66 11.26 -17.70 -36.54
C LYS A 66 10.87 -18.45 -37.80
#